data_AF-A0A535K4R1-F1
#
_entry.id   AF-A0A535K4R1-F1
#
_cell.length_a   1.000
_cell.length_b   1.000
_cell.length_c   1.000
_cell.angle_alpha   90.00
_cell.angle_beta   90.00
_cell.angle_gamma   90.00
#
_symmetry.space_group_name_H-M   'P 1'
#
loop_
_entity.id
_entity.type
_entity.pdbx_description
1 polymer ?
#
loop_
_entity_poly.entity_id
_entity_poly.type
_entity_poly.pdbx_seq_one_letter_code
_entity_poly.pdbx_strand_id
1 'polypeptide(L)'
;MSFGRSIFTIDEYAHMADVRAVFRGAELIALLALVVAGFRLARARGRGDALRLARAGLLIAAALVAVVGVVAVFAFERLFLLFHQIFFPQGNFLFDPATSNLLRLYPEWYWQGITAGVAISFIAIALLAAAAPHLALRRASTTYTRAA
;
A
#
# COMPACT_ATOMS: atom_id res chain seq x y z
N MET A 1 -21.53 -32.53 24.80
CA MET A 1 -21.63 -31.54 23.71
C MET A 1 -20.21 -31.20 23.28
N SER A 2 -19.75 -31.66 22.11
CA SER A 2 -18.40 -31.35 21.64
C SER A 2 -18.38 -29.91 21.10
N PHE A 3 -17.92 -28.97 21.92
CA PHE A 3 -17.42 -27.69 21.44
C PHE A 3 -16.00 -27.94 20.91
N GLY A 4 -15.86 -28.46 19.69
CA GLY A 4 -14.58 -29.05 19.27
C GLY A 4 -14.31 -29.19 17.78
N ARG A 5 -15.03 -28.47 16.90
CA ARG A 5 -14.62 -28.34 15.49
C ARG A 5 -14.17 -26.92 15.23
N SER A 6 -12.92 -26.81 14.80
CA SER A 6 -12.31 -25.59 14.29
C SER A 6 -13.20 -24.97 13.21
N ILE A 7 -13.54 -23.67 13.33
CA ILE A 7 -14.38 -22.98 12.32
C ILE A 7 -13.64 -22.90 10.99
N PHE A 8 -12.32 -22.72 11.02
CA PHE A 8 -11.49 -22.73 9.83
C PHE A 8 -10.66 -24.02 9.74
N THR A 9 -10.30 -24.41 8.53
CA THR A 9 -9.39 -25.53 8.28
C THR A 9 -7.97 -25.20 8.73
N ILE A 10 -7.12 -26.23 8.84
CA ILE A 10 -5.70 -26.03 9.19
C ILE A 10 -5.02 -25.11 8.16
N ASP A 11 -5.32 -25.28 6.88
CA ASP A 11 -4.75 -24.46 5.81
C ASP A 11 -5.24 -23.00 5.88
N GLU A 12 -6.52 -22.77 6.16
CA GLU A 12 -7.05 -21.40 6.34
C GLU A 12 -6.38 -20.68 7.52
N TYR A 13 -6.14 -21.38 8.64
CA TYR A 13 -5.39 -20.83 9.77
C TYR A 13 -3.93 -20.54 9.42
N ALA A 14 -3.26 -21.49 8.77
CA ALA A 14 -1.87 -21.35 8.36
C ALA A 14 -1.71 -20.17 7.40
N HIS A 15 -2.61 -20.04 6.43
CA HIS A 15 -2.62 -18.94 5.48
C HIS A 15 -2.77 -17.58 6.17
N MET A 16 -3.70 -17.45 7.14
CA MET A 16 -3.86 -16.19 7.88
C MET A 16 -2.66 -15.86 8.78
N ALA A 17 -1.93 -16.88 9.25
CA ALA A 17 -0.66 -16.67 9.95
C ALA A 17 0.43 -16.14 8.99
N ASP A 18 0.52 -16.69 7.78
CA ASP A 18 1.47 -16.25 6.76
C ASP A 18 1.13 -14.83 6.26
N VAL A 19 -0.15 -14.53 6.02
CA VAL A 19 -0.65 -13.19 5.68
C VAL A 19 -0.22 -12.17 6.74
N ARG A 20 -0.32 -12.51 8.03
CA ARG A 20 0.15 -11.64 9.12
C ARG A 20 1.67 -11.38 9.04
N ALA A 21 2.46 -12.38 8.65
CA ALA A 21 3.89 -12.20 8.46
C ALA A 21 4.21 -11.26 7.29
N VAL A 22 3.48 -11.38 6.17
CA VAL A 22 3.58 -10.47 5.02
C VAL A 22 3.27 -9.03 5.43
N PHE A 23 2.17 -8.79 6.18
CA PHE A 23 1.82 -7.46 6.68
C PHE A 23 2.91 -6.87 7.59
N ARG A 24 3.46 -7.64 8.52
CA ARG A 24 4.59 -7.19 9.36
C ARG A 24 5.82 -6.85 8.53
N GLY A 25 6.12 -7.63 7.49
CA GLY A 25 7.19 -7.33 6.55
C GLY A 25 6.96 -6.00 5.84
N ALA A 26 5.74 -5.75 5.36
CA ALA A 26 5.35 -4.50 4.72
C ALA A 26 5.45 -3.30 5.67
N GLU A 27 5.03 -3.44 6.93
CA GLU A 27 5.18 -2.42 7.98
C GLU A 27 6.65 -2.06 8.21
N LEU A 28 7.54 -3.05 8.30
CA LEU A 28 8.98 -2.84 8.47
C LEU A 28 9.60 -2.11 7.26
N ILE A 29 9.21 -2.50 6.05
CA ILE A 29 9.66 -1.84 4.82
C ILE A 29 9.17 -0.39 4.78
N ALA A 30 7.91 -0.14 5.15
CA ALA A 30 7.35 1.21 5.22
C ALA A 30 8.10 2.08 6.24
N LEU A 31 8.39 1.53 7.43
CA LEU A 31 9.19 2.23 8.44
C LEU A 31 10.60 2.56 7.92
N LEU A 32 11.28 1.60 7.27
CA LEU A 32 12.58 1.83 6.68
C LEU A 32 12.53 2.92 5.60
N ALA A 33 11.51 2.90 4.74
CA ALA A 33 11.31 3.92 3.71
C ALA A 33 11.13 5.32 4.34
N LEU A 34 10.39 5.44 5.45
CA LEU A 34 10.24 6.69 6.19
C LEU A 34 11.56 7.15 6.82
N VAL A 35 12.36 6.23 7.38
CA VAL A 35 13.70 6.56 7.93
C VAL A 35 14.61 7.08 6.81
N VAL A 36 14.64 6.41 5.66
CA VAL A 36 15.44 6.84 4.51
C VAL A 36 14.95 8.20 4.00
N ALA A 37 13.64 8.40 3.88
CA ALA A 37 13.07 9.69 3.48
C ALA A 37 13.47 10.80 4.46
N GLY A 38 13.34 10.56 5.77
CA GLY A 38 13.73 11.48 6.82
C GLY A 38 15.23 11.83 6.77
N PHE A 39 16.09 10.83 6.60
CA PHE A 39 17.54 11.04 6.43
C PHE A 39 17.84 11.89 5.18
N ARG A 40 17.22 11.58 4.04
CA ARG A 40 17.42 12.35 2.81
C ARG A 40 16.96 13.80 2.95
N LEU A 41 15.85 14.03 3.64
CA LEU A 41 15.35 15.37 3.96
C LEU A 41 16.31 16.12 4.91
N ALA A 42 16.84 15.45 5.94
CA ALA A 42 17.83 16.03 6.86
C ALA A 42 19.15 16.38 6.18
N ARG A 43 19.49 15.68 5.09
CA ARG A 43 20.69 15.94 4.28
C ARG A 43 20.47 16.92 3.13
N ALA A 44 19.25 17.44 2.95
CA ALA A 44 18.96 18.41 1.89
C ALA A 44 19.79 19.69 2.06
N ARG A 45 20.23 20.27 0.94
CA ARG A 45 21.14 21.45 0.95
C ARG A 45 20.46 22.75 1.36
N GLY A 46 19.14 22.75 1.44
CA GLY A 46 18.35 23.89 1.87
C GLY A 46 16.85 23.63 1.78
N ARG A 47 16.04 24.55 2.29
CA ARG A 47 14.58 24.39 2.37
C ARG A 47 13.93 24.10 1.02
N GLY A 48 14.34 24.78 -0.05
CA GLY A 48 13.79 24.53 -1.40
C GLY A 48 14.09 23.12 -1.93
N ASP A 49 15.28 22.59 -1.62
CA ASP A 49 15.69 21.24 -2.02
C ASP A 49 14.90 20.16 -1.25
N ALA A 50 14.75 20.35 0.07
CA ALA A 50 13.92 19.49 0.92
C ALA A 50 12.45 19.43 0.44
N LEU A 51 11.85 20.58 0.10
CA LEU A 51 10.47 20.64 -0.39
C LEU A 51 10.32 19.94 -1.75
N ARG A 52 11.29 20.09 -2.66
CA ARG A 52 11.29 19.39 -3.95
C ARG A 52 11.40 17.89 -3.76
N LEU A 53 12.31 17.45 -2.90
CA LEU A 53 12.49 16.03 -2.58
C LEU A 53 11.24 15.42 -1.95
N ALA A 54 10.64 16.08 -0.96
CA ALA A 54 9.40 15.64 -0.32
C ALA A 54 8.26 15.52 -1.33
N ARG A 55 8.05 16.57 -2.15
CA ARG A 55 7.02 16.55 -3.21
C ARG A 55 7.25 15.42 -4.20
N ALA A 56 8.49 15.24 -4.68
CA ALA A 56 8.81 14.19 -5.64
C ALA A 56 8.54 12.80 -5.04
N GLY A 57 8.98 12.54 -3.82
CA GLY A 57 8.74 11.25 -3.13
C GLY A 57 7.25 10.93 -2.99
N LEU A 58 6.44 11.91 -2.56
CA LEU A 58 4.99 11.75 -2.42
C LEU A 58 4.30 11.48 -3.76
N LEU A 59 4.68 12.20 -4.82
CA LEU A 59 4.11 11.99 -6.15
C LEU A 59 4.53 10.66 -6.78
N ILE A 60 5.78 10.22 -6.58
CA ILE A 60 6.25 8.91 -7.03
C ILE A 60 5.48 7.80 -6.29
N ALA A 61 5.34 7.91 -4.96
CA ALA A 61 4.58 6.93 -4.18
C ALA A 61 3.11 6.85 -4.64
N ALA A 62 2.45 7.99 -4.84
CA ALA A 62 1.09 8.04 -5.37
C ALA A 62 0.99 7.42 -6.77
N ALA A 63 1.96 7.69 -7.66
CA ALA A 63 1.99 7.14 -9.01
C ALA A 63 2.17 5.61 -9.01
N LEU A 64 3.06 5.07 -8.16
CA LEU A 64 3.24 3.63 -8.03
C LEU A 64 1.96 2.94 -7.56
N VAL A 65 1.31 3.47 -6.53
CA VAL A 65 0.02 2.94 -6.04
C VAL A 65 -1.07 3.08 -7.09
N ALA A 66 -1.11 4.17 -7.85
CA ALA A 66 -2.07 4.36 -8.94
C ALA A 66 -1.88 3.32 -10.05
N VAL A 67 -0.63 3.02 -10.44
CA VAL A 67 -0.34 1.97 -11.44
C VAL A 67 -0.83 0.62 -10.95
N VAL A 68 -0.51 0.22 -9.72
CA VAL A 68 -0.98 -1.04 -9.14
C VAL A 68 -2.51 -1.06 -9.03
N GLY A 69 -3.13 0.05 -8.62
CA GLY A 69 -4.58 0.19 -8.53
C GLY A 69 -5.27 0.05 -9.89
N VAL A 70 -4.73 0.66 -10.95
CA VAL A 70 -5.24 0.50 -12.31
C VAL A 70 -5.15 -0.96 -12.77
N VAL A 71 -4.01 -1.62 -12.53
CA VAL A 71 -3.87 -3.06 -12.82
C VAL A 71 -4.90 -3.87 -12.05
N ALA A 72 -5.10 -3.57 -10.76
CA ALA A 72 -6.07 -4.26 -9.92
C ALA A 72 -7.51 -4.08 -10.44
N VAL A 73 -7.88 -2.91 -10.98
CA VAL A 73 -9.21 -2.68 -11.57
C VAL A 73 -9.46 -3.56 -12.79
N PHE A 74 -8.47 -3.75 -13.66
CA PHE A 74 -8.64 -4.49 -14.91
C PHE A 74 -8.27 -5.97 -14.84
N ALA A 75 -7.47 -6.38 -13.85
CA ALA A 75 -6.89 -7.71 -13.78
C ALA A 75 -6.79 -8.23 -12.32
N PHE A 76 -7.81 -7.93 -11.49
CA PHE A 76 -7.81 -8.28 -10.07
C PHE A 76 -7.46 -9.74 -9.81
N GLU A 77 -8.15 -10.68 -10.45
CA GLU A 77 -7.95 -12.12 -10.24
C GLU A 77 -6.51 -12.55 -10.53
N ARG A 78 -5.91 -12.05 -11.62
CA ARG A 78 -4.53 -12.37 -12.01
C ARG A 78 -3.53 -11.77 -11.03
N LEU A 79 -3.77 -10.53 -10.59
CA LEU A 79 -2.94 -9.85 -9.61
C LEU A 79 -3.02 -10.56 -8.25
N PHE A 80 -4.23 -10.96 -7.83
CA PHE A 80 -4.48 -11.71 -6.62
C PHE A 80 -3.75 -13.05 -6.66
N LEU A 81 -3.92 -13.83 -7.74
CA LEU A 81 -3.24 -15.11 -7.89
C LEU A 81 -1.71 -14.96 -7.90
N LEU A 82 -1.17 -14.00 -8.64
CA LEU A 82 0.28 -13.75 -8.70
C LEU A 82 0.84 -13.38 -7.32
N PHE A 83 0.16 -12.48 -6.59
CA PHE A 83 0.54 -12.14 -5.22
C PHE A 83 0.59 -13.38 -4.34
N HIS A 84 -0.45 -14.22 -4.41
CA HIS A 84 -0.51 -15.41 -3.57
C HIS A 84 0.56 -16.46 -3.93
N GLN A 85 0.86 -16.63 -5.21
CA GLN A 85 1.94 -17.52 -5.65
C GLN A 85 3.31 -17.07 -5.18
N ILE A 86 3.56 -15.75 -5.14
CA ILE A 86 4.84 -15.18 -4.67
C ILE A 86 4.99 -15.34 -3.16
N PHE A 87 3.95 -15.03 -2.39
CA PHE A 87 4.04 -14.97 -0.92
C PHE A 87 3.68 -16.28 -0.23
N PHE A 88 2.94 -17.17 -0.89
CA PHE A 88 2.48 -18.46 -0.34
C PHE A 88 2.80 -19.61 -1.31
N PRO A 89 4.09 -19.83 -1.67
CA PRO A 89 4.49 -20.84 -2.65
C PRO A 89 4.12 -22.28 -2.25
N GLN A 90 3.87 -22.53 -0.97
CA GLN A 90 3.36 -23.79 -0.43
C GLN A 90 1.91 -24.09 -0.81
N GLY A 91 1.18 -23.13 -1.41
CA GLY A 91 -0.16 -23.34 -1.96
C GLY A 91 -1.30 -23.33 -0.94
N ASN A 92 -1.06 -22.93 0.30
CA ASN A 92 -2.07 -22.90 1.38
C ASN A 92 -3.15 -21.81 1.22
N PHE A 93 -3.31 -21.24 0.03
CA PHE A 93 -4.34 -20.24 -0.30
C PHE A 93 -5.41 -20.77 -1.27
N LEU A 94 -5.25 -21.99 -1.80
CA LEU A 94 -6.14 -22.61 -2.77
C LEU A 94 -7.30 -23.32 -2.05
N PHE A 95 -8.25 -22.54 -1.54
CA PHE A 95 -9.39 -23.09 -0.81
C PHE A 95 -10.53 -23.52 -1.75
N ASP A 96 -11.26 -24.57 -1.36
CA ASP A 96 -12.50 -24.97 -2.03
C ASP A 96 -13.62 -23.94 -1.71
N PRO A 97 -14.16 -23.21 -2.70
CA PRO A 97 -15.23 -22.23 -2.50
C PRO A 97 -16.52 -22.83 -1.91
N ALA A 98 -16.77 -24.14 -2.09
CA ALA A 98 -17.94 -24.80 -1.55
C ALA A 98 -17.88 -24.95 -0.02
N THR A 99 -16.68 -25.09 0.55
CA THR A 99 -16.49 -25.43 1.97
C THR A 99 -15.74 -24.38 2.77
N SER A 100 -14.98 -23.50 2.13
CA SER A 100 -14.15 -22.51 2.82
C SER A 100 -14.99 -21.49 3.58
N ASN A 101 -14.75 -21.40 4.90
CA ASN A 101 -15.36 -20.36 5.71
C ASN A 101 -14.63 -19.03 5.55
N LEU A 102 -13.33 -19.06 5.22
CA LEU A 102 -12.55 -17.86 4.94
C LEU A 102 -13.05 -17.14 3.68
N LEU A 103 -13.30 -17.87 2.59
CA LEU A 103 -13.86 -17.29 1.36
C LEU A 103 -15.30 -16.77 1.54
N ARG A 104 -16.09 -17.39 2.42
CA ARG A 104 -17.46 -16.90 2.75
C ARG A 104 -17.42 -15.57 3.51
N LEU A 105 -16.49 -15.40 4.43
CA LEU A 105 -16.33 -14.17 5.20
C LEU A 105 -15.65 -13.05 4.41
N TYR A 106 -14.66 -13.41 3.58
CA TYR A 106 -13.87 -12.48 2.79
C TYR A 106 -13.93 -12.87 1.31
N PRO A 107 -15.11 -12.73 0.68
CA PRO A 107 -15.28 -13.03 -0.75
C PRO A 107 -14.46 -12.06 -1.61
N GLU A 108 -14.30 -12.37 -2.90
CA GLU A 108 -13.46 -11.58 -3.80
C GLU A 108 -13.82 -10.09 -3.83
N TRP A 109 -15.12 -9.76 -3.91
CA TRP A 109 -15.58 -8.36 -3.94
C TRP A 109 -15.19 -7.57 -2.68
N TYR A 110 -15.05 -8.25 -1.53
CA TYR A 110 -14.57 -7.62 -0.30
C TYR A 110 -13.10 -7.19 -0.47
N TRP A 111 -12.24 -8.07 -0.98
CA TRP A 111 -10.84 -7.76 -1.22
C TRP A 111 -10.62 -6.74 -2.33
N GLN A 112 -11.46 -6.74 -3.37
CA GLN A 112 -11.48 -5.68 -4.38
C GLN A 112 -11.79 -4.33 -3.71
N GLY A 113 -12.81 -4.27 -2.85
CA GLY A 113 -13.18 -3.08 -2.10
C GLY A 113 -12.08 -2.58 -1.16
N ILE A 114 -11.43 -3.48 -0.40
CA ILE A 114 -10.30 -3.13 0.47
C ILE A 114 -9.13 -2.60 -0.35
N THR A 115 -8.78 -3.28 -1.45
CA THR A 115 -7.68 -2.87 -2.35
C THR A 115 -7.93 -1.47 -2.90
N ALA A 116 -9.15 -1.21 -3.40
CA ALA A 116 -9.55 0.11 -3.89
C ALA A 116 -9.53 1.17 -2.77
N GLY A 117 -10.09 0.88 -1.60
CA GLY A 117 -10.14 1.80 -0.47
C GLY A 117 -8.75 2.20 0.02
N VAL A 118 -7.82 1.25 0.14
CA VAL A 118 -6.42 1.52 0.50
C VAL A 118 -5.74 2.36 -0.59
N ALA A 119 -5.88 1.99 -1.87
CA ALA A 119 -5.26 2.73 -2.95
C ALA A 119 -5.76 4.19 -3.02
N ILE A 120 -7.08 4.40 -2.97
CA ILE A 120 -7.70 5.73 -3.04
C ILE A 120 -7.29 6.58 -1.84
N SER A 121 -7.39 6.05 -0.62
CA SER A 121 -7.03 6.78 0.59
C SER A 121 -5.55 7.16 0.62
N PHE A 122 -4.66 6.23 0.23
CA PHE A 122 -3.23 6.49 0.13
C PHE A 122 -2.91 7.58 -0.89
N ILE A 123 -3.46 7.47 -2.11
CA ILE A 123 -3.26 8.47 -3.16
C ILE A 123 -3.78 9.85 -2.69
N ALA A 124 -4.96 9.91 -2.09
CA ALA A 124 -5.52 11.16 -1.58
C ALA A 124 -4.61 11.80 -0.53
N ILE A 125 -4.15 11.02 0.46
CA ILE A 125 -3.24 11.51 1.51
C ILE A 125 -1.92 11.97 0.91
N ALA A 126 -1.34 11.21 -0.03
CA ALA A 126 -0.08 11.57 -0.67
C ALA A 126 -0.19 12.87 -1.48
N LEU A 127 -1.29 13.07 -2.21
CA LEU A 127 -1.55 14.31 -2.96
C LEU A 127 -1.79 15.51 -2.03
N LEU A 128 -2.56 15.33 -0.96
CA LEU A 128 -2.78 16.36 0.06
C LEU A 128 -1.46 16.76 0.73
N ALA A 129 -0.64 15.78 1.12
CA ALA A 129 0.69 16.03 1.69
C ALA A 129 1.62 16.73 0.69
N ALA A 130 1.50 16.44 -0.61
CA ALA A 130 2.31 17.06 -1.66
C ALA A 130 1.88 18.51 -1.98
N ALA A 131 0.66 18.91 -1.59
CA ALA A 131 0.16 20.26 -1.82
C ALA A 131 0.97 21.33 -1.05
N ALA A 132 1.31 21.07 0.22
CA ALA A 132 2.08 22.00 1.04
C ALA A 132 3.46 22.37 0.44
N PRO A 133 4.36 21.41 0.10
CA PRO A 133 5.61 21.75 -0.55
C PRO A 133 5.42 22.36 -1.93
N HIS A 134 4.38 21.97 -2.68
CA HIS A 134 4.08 22.57 -3.97
C HIS A 134 3.73 24.07 -3.86
N LEU A 135 2.85 24.44 -2.93
CA LEU A 135 2.46 25.83 -2.69
C LEU A 135 3.62 26.67 -2.17
N ALA A 136 4.43 26.11 -1.26
CA ALA A 136 5.61 26.79 -0.74
C ALA A 136 6.66 27.10 -1.83
N LEU A 137 6.89 26.16 -2.75
CA LEU A 137 7.79 26.35 -3.88
C LEU A 137 7.25 27.39 -4.88
N ARG A 138 5.93 27.40 -5.14
CA ARG A 138 5.29 28.41 -6.00
C ARG A 138 5.46 29.83 -5.44
N ARG A 139 5.21 30.03 -4.13
CA ARG A 139 5.35 31.34 -3.48
C ARG A 139 6.78 31.89 -3.58
N ALA A 140 7.78 31.04 -3.35
CA ALA A 140 9.18 31.45 -3.44
C ALA A 140 9.58 31.91 -4.86
N SER A 141 9.03 31.27 -5.91
CA SER A 141 9.27 31.68 -7.30
C SER A 141 8.67 33.04 -7.62
N THR A 142 7.46 33.35 -7.13
CA THR A 142 6.77 34.62 -7.41
C THR A 142 7.44 35.81 -6.73
N THR A 143 8.01 35.63 -5.53
CA THR A 143 8.74 36.71 -4.83
C THR A 143 10.00 37.13 -5.58
N TYR A 144 10.74 36.17 -6.16
CA TYR A 144 11.94 36.49 -6.95
C TYR A 144 11.61 37.32 -8.20
N THR A 145 10.54 36.97 -8.93
CA THR A 145 10.13 37.72 -10.13
C THR A 145 9.62 39.13 -9.85
N ARG A 146 9.11 39.42 -8.65
CA ARG A 146 8.64 40.78 -8.29
C ARG A 146 9.76 41.71 -7.82
N ALA A 147 10.93 41.17 -7.48
CA ALA A 147 12.08 41.95 -6.97
C ALA A 147 13.12 42.27 -8.06
N ALA A 148 12.91 41.79 -9.28
CA ALA A 148 13.72 42.07 -10.48
C ALA A 148 12.95 43.02 -11.40
#